data_AF-A0A0U5AL58-F1
#
_entry.id   AF-A0A0U5AL58-F1
#
_cell.length_a   1.000
_cell.length_b   1.000
_cell.length_c   1.000
_cell.angle_alpha   90.00
_cell.angle_beta   90.00
_cell.angle_gamma   90.00
#
_symmetry.space_group_name_H-M   'P 1'
#
loop_
_entity.id
_entity.type
_entity.pdbx_description
1 polymer ?
#
loop_
_entity_poly.entity_id
_entity_poly.type
_entity_poly.pdbx_seq_one_letter_code
_entity_poly.pdbx_strand_id
1 'polypeptide(L)'
;MKCPGQDWRYWREDAIFEVKCPYCGASIEFFKDDTVRKCSQCKKAVPNPRMDFGCAAYCKYAEVCLGELPPELIREKANLLKTRLLTLLQELLDKESFSRIEKGAELLEEELRSKEQSPGTKLLLFYFYFLTPDQREELYKKANLPETLWEEIRHMLKGLPADLTQDALIETLIKD
;
A
#
# COMPACT_ATOMS: atom_id res chain seq x y z
N MET A 1 -18.87 -6.08 1.44
CA MET A 1 -18.67 -4.66 1.10
C MET A 1 -17.61 -4.60 0.01
N LYS A 2 -17.88 -3.95 -1.15
CA LYS A 2 -16.96 -3.90 -2.30
C LYS A 2 -16.07 -2.67 -2.20
N CYS A 3 -14.80 -2.79 -2.62
CA CYS A 3 -13.84 -1.70 -2.61
C CYS A 3 -14.27 -0.60 -3.61
N PRO A 4 -14.17 0.70 -3.28
CA PRO A 4 -14.55 1.80 -4.18
C PRO A 4 -13.77 1.82 -5.50
N GLY A 5 -12.53 1.31 -5.53
CA GLY A 5 -11.76 1.10 -6.77
C GLY A 5 -12.36 0.03 -7.71
N GLN A 6 -13.32 -0.75 -7.22
CA GLN A 6 -14.12 -1.74 -7.95
C GLN A 6 -15.60 -1.31 -8.07
N ASP A 7 -15.92 -0.04 -7.81
CA ASP A 7 -17.28 0.48 -8.01
C ASP A 7 -17.52 0.70 -9.52
N TRP A 8 -18.37 -0.14 -10.09
CA TRP A 8 -18.76 -0.15 -11.50
C TRP A 8 -19.43 1.15 -11.95
N ARG A 9 -19.93 1.97 -11.02
CA ARG A 9 -20.57 3.27 -11.31
C ARG A 9 -19.63 4.28 -11.96
N TYR A 10 -18.31 4.10 -11.86
CA TYR A 10 -17.28 4.98 -12.43
C TYR A 10 -16.52 4.36 -13.62
N TRP A 11 -16.97 3.20 -14.13
CA TRP A 11 -16.31 2.51 -15.23
C TRP A 11 -16.60 3.21 -16.57
N ARG A 12 -15.55 3.42 -17.37
CA ARG A 12 -15.62 3.92 -18.75
C ARG A 12 -15.17 2.79 -19.71
N GLU A 13 -15.04 3.09 -21.00
CA GLU A 13 -14.67 2.11 -22.05
C GLU A 13 -13.33 1.37 -21.81
N ASP A 14 -12.52 1.82 -20.85
CA ASP A 14 -11.27 1.19 -20.39
C ASP A 14 -11.45 0.10 -19.32
N ALA A 15 -12.69 -0.27 -18.99
CA ALA A 15 -13.00 -1.26 -17.95
C ALA A 15 -12.52 -2.68 -18.27
N ILE A 16 -12.22 -2.97 -19.54
CA ILE A 16 -11.70 -4.24 -20.01
C ILE A 16 -10.41 -3.98 -20.79
N PHE A 17 -9.38 -4.77 -20.54
CA PHE A 17 -8.12 -4.70 -21.28
C PHE A 17 -7.47 -6.07 -21.41
N GLU A 18 -6.68 -6.23 -22.47
CA GLU A 18 -5.97 -7.48 -22.72
C GLU A 18 -4.50 -7.40 -22.30
N VAL A 19 -4.00 -8.53 -21.80
CA VAL A 19 -2.61 -8.71 -21.38
C VAL A 19 -2.10 -10.03 -21.94
N LYS A 20 -0.84 -10.06 -22.36
CA LYS A 20 -0.18 -11.31 -22.75
C LYS A 20 0.20 -12.12 -21.52
N CYS A 21 -0.21 -13.38 -21.47
CA CYS A 21 0.15 -14.32 -20.42
C CYS A 21 1.69 -14.45 -20.34
N PRO A 22 2.33 -14.18 -19.19
CA PRO A 22 3.78 -14.24 -19.05
C PRO A 22 4.34 -15.65 -19.20
N TYR A 23 3.48 -16.68 -19.09
CA TYR A 23 3.90 -18.08 -19.14
C TYR A 23 3.74 -18.73 -20.53
N CYS A 24 2.87 -18.21 -21.39
CA CYS A 24 2.58 -18.86 -22.68
C CYS A 24 2.24 -17.89 -23.83
N GLY A 25 2.20 -16.58 -23.58
CA GLY A 25 1.94 -15.56 -24.60
C GLY A 25 0.46 -15.42 -25.05
N ALA A 26 -0.46 -16.24 -24.53
CA ALA A 26 -1.89 -16.12 -24.82
C ALA A 26 -2.47 -14.77 -24.39
N SER A 27 -3.45 -14.22 -25.11
CA SER A 27 -4.20 -13.05 -24.62
C SER A 27 -5.08 -13.46 -23.44
N ILE A 28 -5.03 -12.65 -22.39
CA ILE A 28 -5.90 -12.75 -21.21
C ILE A 28 -6.66 -11.44 -21.10
N GLU A 29 -7.98 -11.53 -21.11
CA GLU A 29 -8.86 -10.42 -20.86
C GLU A 29 -9.01 -10.21 -19.35
N PHE A 30 -8.71 -8.98 -18.91
CA PHE A 30 -8.90 -8.50 -17.55
C PHE A 30 -9.96 -7.41 -17.54
N PHE A 31 -10.83 -7.50 -16.54
CA PHE A 31 -11.67 -6.41 -16.08
C PHE A 31 -10.87 -5.60 -15.05
N LYS A 32 -11.18 -4.31 -14.92
CA LYS A 32 -10.49 -3.39 -14.01
C LYS A 32 -10.51 -3.85 -12.55
N ASP A 33 -11.54 -4.59 -12.15
CA ASP A 33 -11.68 -5.16 -10.81
C ASP A 33 -11.14 -6.58 -10.68
N ASP A 34 -10.78 -7.26 -11.76
CA ASP A 34 -10.15 -8.57 -11.66
C ASP A 34 -8.81 -8.42 -10.93
N THR A 35 -8.68 -9.06 -9.77
CA THR A 35 -7.39 -9.15 -9.07
C THR A 35 -6.48 -10.16 -9.77
N VAL A 36 -7.04 -11.30 -10.17
CA VAL A 36 -6.33 -12.41 -10.81
C VAL A 36 -7.24 -13.04 -11.86
N ARG A 37 -6.67 -13.41 -13.03
CA ARG A 37 -7.35 -14.21 -14.06
C ARG A 37 -6.57 -15.48 -14.35
N LYS A 38 -7.28 -16.60 -14.56
CA LYS A 38 -6.66 -17.84 -15.04
C LYS A 38 -6.52 -17.77 -16.55
N CYS A 39 -5.31 -18.03 -17.05
CA CYS A 39 -5.07 -18.11 -18.49
C CYS A 39 -5.89 -19.26 -19.10
N SER A 40 -6.64 -19.00 -20.17
CA SER A 40 -7.45 -20.01 -20.85
C SER A 40 -6.60 -21.16 -21.44
N GLN A 41 -5.37 -20.86 -21.86
CA GLN A 41 -4.45 -21.82 -22.50
C GLN A 41 -3.63 -22.63 -21.47
N CYS A 42 -2.84 -21.98 -20.60
CA CYS A 42 -1.95 -22.68 -19.67
C CYS A 42 -2.52 -22.90 -18.27
N LYS A 43 -3.75 -22.41 -17.99
CA LYS A 43 -4.47 -22.51 -16.71
C LYS A 43 -3.81 -21.84 -15.50
N LYS A 44 -2.62 -21.26 -15.64
CA LYS A 44 -1.94 -20.52 -14.58
C LYS A 44 -2.69 -19.23 -14.23
N ALA A 45 -2.69 -18.90 -12.95
CA ALA A 45 -3.19 -17.63 -12.42
C ALA A 45 -2.24 -16.50 -12.82
N VAL A 46 -2.78 -15.42 -13.37
CA VAL A 46 -2.03 -14.22 -13.76
C VAL A 46 -2.64 -13.04 -13.00
N PRO A 47 -1.87 -12.31 -12.19
CA PRO A 47 -2.35 -11.09 -11.54
C PRO A 47 -2.59 -10.00 -12.57
N ASN A 48 -3.56 -9.14 -12.28
CA ASN A 48 -3.83 -7.96 -13.08
C ASN A 48 -2.63 -6.99 -13.05
N PRO A 49 -1.97 -6.72 -14.18
CA PRO A 49 -0.78 -5.86 -14.21
C PRO A 49 -1.09 -4.37 -14.05
N ARG A 50 -2.34 -3.95 -14.26
CA ARG A 50 -2.80 -2.57 -14.08
C ARG A 50 -3.33 -2.31 -12.66
N MET A 51 -3.51 -3.35 -11.86
CA MET A 51 -3.92 -3.23 -10.46
C MET A 51 -2.68 -2.88 -9.61
N ASP A 52 -2.68 -1.69 -8.99
CA ASP A 52 -1.64 -1.32 -8.00
C ASP A 52 -1.97 -2.01 -6.67
N PHE A 53 -1.39 -3.19 -6.47
CA PHE A 53 -1.46 -3.93 -5.20
C PHE A 53 -0.56 -3.35 -4.10
N GLY A 54 0.11 -2.21 -4.34
CA GLY A 54 0.92 -1.55 -3.33
C GLY A 54 0.15 -1.32 -2.03
N CYS A 55 -1.14 -0.97 -2.10
CA CYS A 55 -1.99 -0.85 -0.91
C CYS A 55 -2.34 -2.19 -0.25
N ALA A 56 -2.44 -3.27 -1.02
CA ALA A 56 -2.73 -4.59 -0.51
C ALA A 56 -1.58 -5.13 0.34
N ALA A 57 -0.32 -4.76 0.05
CA ALA A 57 0.81 -5.09 0.91
C ALA A 57 0.67 -4.55 2.36
N TYR A 58 -0.12 -3.49 2.55
CA TYR A 58 -0.29 -2.82 3.84
C TYR A 58 -1.74 -2.90 4.35
N CYS A 59 -2.63 -3.61 3.65
CA CYS A 59 -4.04 -3.74 3.99
C CYS A 59 -4.30 -4.99 4.84
N LYS A 60 -5.08 -4.88 5.93
CA LYS A 60 -5.47 -6.05 6.74
C LYS A 60 -6.35 -7.07 6.01
N TYR A 61 -6.95 -6.70 4.88
CA TYR A 61 -7.74 -7.57 4.01
C TYR A 61 -6.96 -8.05 2.78
N ALA A 62 -5.63 -7.90 2.79
CA ALA A 62 -4.75 -8.30 1.70
C ALA A 62 -5.01 -9.71 1.20
N GLU A 63 -5.21 -10.66 2.11
CA GLU A 63 -5.43 -12.08 1.81
C GLU A 63 -6.68 -12.31 0.93
N VAL A 64 -7.72 -11.51 1.14
CA VAL A 64 -8.96 -11.56 0.33
C VAL A 64 -8.74 -10.98 -1.08
N CYS A 65 -7.86 -10.01 -1.23
CA CYS A 65 -7.57 -9.34 -2.51
C CYS A 65 -6.45 -10.02 -3.31
N LEU A 66 -5.44 -10.56 -2.63
CA LEU A 66 -4.24 -11.15 -3.22
C LEU A 66 -4.37 -12.67 -3.39
N GLY A 67 -5.29 -13.34 -2.67
CA GLY A 67 -5.48 -14.79 -2.79
C GLY A 67 -4.16 -15.57 -2.65
N GLU A 68 -3.97 -16.58 -3.51
CA GLU A 68 -2.76 -17.42 -3.60
C GLU A 68 -1.55 -16.75 -4.31
N LEU A 69 -1.41 -15.42 -4.24
CA LEU A 69 -0.24 -14.79 -4.84
C LEU A 69 1.04 -15.20 -4.10
N PRO A 70 2.15 -15.48 -4.82
CA PRO A 70 3.41 -15.84 -4.19
C PRO A 70 3.84 -14.77 -3.18
N PRO A 71 4.24 -15.14 -1.95
CA PRO A 71 4.69 -14.20 -0.93
C PRO A 71 5.78 -13.23 -1.42
N GLU A 72 6.63 -13.68 -2.34
CA GLU A 72 7.69 -12.89 -2.96
C GLU A 72 7.14 -11.70 -3.74
N LEU A 73 6.05 -11.89 -4.49
CA LEU A 73 5.43 -10.83 -5.29
C LEU A 73 4.75 -9.79 -4.38
N ILE A 74 4.13 -10.23 -3.29
CA ILE A 74 3.52 -9.34 -2.29
C ILE A 74 4.61 -8.45 -1.66
N ARG A 75 5.73 -9.06 -1.27
CA ARG A 75 6.88 -8.36 -0.71
C ARG A 75 7.50 -7.38 -1.70
N GLU A 76 7.63 -7.76 -2.97
CA GLU A 76 8.12 -6.87 -4.03
C GLU A 76 7.23 -5.63 -4.19
N LYS A 77 5.90 -5.83 -4.25
CA LYS A 77 4.93 -4.72 -4.34
C LYS A 77 4.94 -3.83 -3.10
N ALA A 78 5.12 -4.42 -1.91
CA ALA A 78 5.30 -3.66 -0.67
C ALA A 78 6.50 -2.72 -0.78
N ASN A 79 7.65 -3.27 -1.15
CA ASN A 79 8.89 -2.52 -1.30
C ASN A 79 8.74 -1.37 -2.31
N LEU A 80 8.05 -1.59 -3.44
CA LEU A 80 7.80 -0.54 -4.42
C LEU A 80 6.98 0.62 -3.86
N LEU A 81 5.93 0.34 -3.06
CA LEU A 81 5.17 1.39 -2.40
C LEU A 81 6.03 2.13 -1.36
N LYS A 82 6.81 1.41 -0.55
CA LYS A 82 7.74 2.01 0.41
C LYS A 82 8.71 2.97 -0.29
N THR A 83 9.37 2.52 -1.35
CA THR A 83 10.31 3.34 -2.13
C THR A 83 9.61 4.58 -2.68
N ARG A 84 8.41 4.44 -3.27
CA ARG A 84 7.62 5.57 -3.76
C ARG A 84 7.32 6.59 -2.66
N LEU A 85 6.90 6.14 -1.47
CA LEU A 85 6.60 7.01 -0.34
C LEU A 85 7.85 7.73 0.17
N LEU A 86 8.99 7.03 0.29
CA LEU A 86 10.24 7.65 0.72
C LEU A 86 10.71 8.73 -0.26
N THR A 87 10.62 8.49 -1.57
CA THR A 87 10.95 9.52 -2.57
C THR A 87 10.05 10.75 -2.43
N LEU A 88 8.74 10.56 -2.26
CA LEU A 88 7.81 11.68 -2.08
C LEU A 88 8.06 12.43 -0.76
N LEU A 89 8.36 11.71 0.32
CA LEU A 89 8.72 12.34 1.60
C LEU A 89 9.99 13.17 1.48
N GLN A 90 10.98 12.70 0.72
CA GLN A 90 12.21 13.45 0.45
C GLN A 90 11.95 14.74 -0.32
N GLU A 91 10.94 14.76 -1.20
CA GLU A 91 10.52 15.98 -1.93
C GLU A 91 9.73 16.96 -1.04
N LEU A 92 8.96 16.45 -0.08
CA LEU A 92 8.03 17.24 0.76
C LEU A 92 8.68 17.83 2.02
N LEU A 93 9.81 17.27 2.47
CA LEU A 93 10.42 17.57 3.75
C LEU A 93 11.83 18.14 3.59
N ASP A 94 12.26 18.90 4.59
CA ASP A 94 13.67 19.24 4.72
C ASP A 94 14.52 17.99 5.02
N LYS A 95 15.83 18.09 4.76
CA LYS A 95 16.76 16.96 4.87
C LYS A 95 16.83 16.37 6.29
N GLU A 96 16.71 17.20 7.33
CA GLU A 96 16.78 16.74 8.71
C GLU A 96 15.51 15.97 9.08
N SER A 97 14.34 16.53 8.78
CA SER A 97 13.04 15.87 9.00
C SER A 97 12.93 14.56 8.22
N PHE A 98 13.34 14.53 6.96
CA PHE A 98 13.34 13.31 6.15
C PHE A 98 14.25 12.24 6.77
N SER A 99 15.49 12.56 7.10
CA SER A 99 16.44 11.60 7.67
C SER A 99 15.95 11.03 9.00
N ARG A 100 15.27 11.86 9.82
CA ARG A 100 14.66 11.44 11.07
C ARG A 100 13.53 10.42 10.85
N ILE A 101 12.62 10.69 9.91
CA ILE A 101 11.51 9.80 9.57
C ILE A 101 12.01 8.50 8.94
N GLU A 102 12.99 8.56 8.04
CA GLU A 102 13.56 7.39 7.39
C GLU A 102 14.14 6.40 8.42
N LYS A 103 15.03 6.88 9.30
CA LYS A 103 15.61 6.07 10.39
C LYS A 103 14.56 5.51 11.34
N GLY A 104 13.51 6.27 11.62
CA GLY A 104 12.42 5.82 12.48
C GLY A 104 11.56 4.72 11.87
N ALA A 105 11.30 4.83 10.57
CA ALA A 105 10.59 3.81 9.84
C ALA A 105 11.40 2.52 9.73
N GLU A 106 12.72 2.61 9.55
CA GLU A 106 13.63 1.45 9.60
C GLU A 106 13.57 0.75 10.96
N LEU A 107 13.71 1.51 12.05
CA LEU A 107 13.61 0.97 13.41
C LEU A 107 12.26 0.32 13.68
N LEU A 108 11.16 0.97 13.30
CA LEU A 108 9.80 0.42 13.45
C LEU A 108 9.66 -0.90 12.67
N GLU A 109 10.18 -0.97 11.45
CA GLU A 109 10.11 -2.18 10.64
C GLU A 109 10.92 -3.33 11.26
N GLU A 110 12.11 -3.05 11.81
CA GLU A 110 12.93 -4.03 12.52
C GLU A 110 12.23 -4.58 13.77
N GLU A 111 11.61 -3.69 14.57
CA GLU A 111 10.87 -4.07 15.76
C GLU A 111 9.61 -4.89 15.44
N LEU A 112 8.87 -4.52 14.40
CA LEU A 112 7.70 -5.29 13.97
C LEU A 112 8.12 -6.67 13.44
N ARG A 113 9.23 -6.74 12.71
CA ARG A 113 9.80 -8.01 12.24
C ARG A 113 10.24 -8.91 13.39
N SER A 114 10.88 -8.36 14.43
CA SER A 114 11.31 -9.14 15.60
C SER A 114 10.14 -9.74 16.38
N LYS A 115 8.95 -9.12 16.26
CA LYS A 115 7.69 -9.54 16.89
C LYS A 115 6.76 -10.31 15.95
N GLU A 116 7.24 -10.67 14.75
CA GLU A 116 6.45 -11.36 13.70
C GLU A 116 5.16 -10.61 13.30
N GLN A 117 5.14 -9.28 13.45
CA GLN A 117 4.00 -8.44 13.10
C GLN A 117 4.17 -7.85 11.69
N SER A 118 3.05 -7.69 10.99
CA SER A 118 3.05 -7.06 9.65
C SER A 118 3.32 -5.55 9.76
N PRO A 119 4.34 -5.02 9.06
CA PRO A 119 4.64 -3.59 9.06
C PRO A 119 3.54 -2.70 8.48
N GLY A 120 2.72 -3.27 7.58
CA GLY A 120 1.57 -2.68 6.89
C GLY A 120 1.10 -1.27 7.31
N THR A 121 -0.12 -1.21 7.83
CA THR A 121 -0.73 0.04 8.24
C THR A 121 0.10 0.85 9.25
N LYS A 122 0.95 0.20 10.05
CA LYS A 122 1.79 0.84 11.07
C LYS A 122 2.88 1.71 10.47
N LEU A 123 3.58 1.23 9.43
CA LEU A 123 4.55 2.03 8.68
C LEU A 123 3.89 3.21 7.97
N LEU A 124 2.71 2.99 7.36
CA LEU A 124 1.95 4.08 6.76
C LEU A 124 1.56 5.12 7.81
N LEU A 125 1.04 4.69 8.95
CA LEU A 125 0.67 5.60 10.03
C LEU A 125 1.88 6.40 10.52
N PHE A 126 3.04 5.75 10.66
CA PHE A 126 4.30 6.40 11.01
C PHE A 126 4.70 7.49 10.02
N TYR A 127 4.69 7.21 8.71
CA TYR A 127 5.04 8.20 7.69
C TYR A 127 4.15 9.44 7.71
N PHE A 128 2.84 9.25 7.95
CA PHE A 128 1.89 10.35 7.94
C PHE A 128 1.83 11.14 9.26
N TYR A 129 2.25 10.53 10.37
CA TYR A 129 2.13 11.13 11.70
C TYR A 129 2.87 12.48 11.80
N PHE A 130 4.11 12.55 11.32
CA PHE A 130 4.96 13.74 11.42
C PHE A 130 4.69 14.83 10.37
N LEU A 131 3.70 14.62 9.49
CA LEU A 131 3.36 15.56 8.43
C LEU A 131 2.28 16.55 8.86
N THR A 132 2.34 17.77 8.33
CA THR A 132 1.24 18.73 8.45
C THR A 132 -0.01 18.25 7.68
N PRO A 133 -1.21 18.77 7.98
CA PRO A 133 -2.42 18.40 7.24
C PRO A 133 -2.28 18.54 5.71
N ASP A 134 -1.62 19.61 5.25
CA ASP A 134 -1.39 19.86 3.82
C ASP A 134 -0.42 18.84 3.22
N GLN A 135 0.70 18.56 3.91
CA GLN A 135 1.68 17.56 3.48
C GLN A 135 1.08 16.14 3.44
N ARG A 136 0.20 15.80 4.39
CA ARG A 136 -0.49 14.51 4.39
C ARG A 136 -1.37 14.36 3.15
N GLU A 137 -2.15 15.38 2.84
CA GLU A 137 -3.04 15.38 1.67
C GLU A 137 -2.25 15.33 0.35
N GLU A 138 -1.11 16.03 0.28
CA GLU A 138 -0.21 15.99 -0.86
C GLU A 138 0.44 14.62 -1.04
N LEU A 139 0.99 14.03 0.04
CA LEU A 139 1.59 12.71 0.02
C LEU A 139 0.56 11.65 -0.40
N TYR A 140 -0.64 11.69 0.18
CA TYR A 140 -1.76 10.82 -0.19
C TYR A 140 -2.04 10.83 -1.69
N LYS A 141 -2.23 12.03 -2.27
CA LYS A 141 -2.54 12.21 -3.70
C LYS A 141 -1.39 11.77 -4.59
N LYS A 142 -0.16 12.23 -4.31
CA LYS A 142 1.02 11.90 -5.13
C LYS A 142 1.38 10.42 -5.05
N ALA A 143 1.19 9.79 -3.90
CA ALA A 143 1.39 8.36 -3.73
C ALA A 143 0.25 7.51 -4.31
N ASN A 144 -0.80 8.13 -4.87
CA ASN A 144 -1.96 7.47 -5.46
C ASN A 144 -2.52 6.37 -4.55
N LEU A 145 -2.63 6.66 -3.25
CA LEU A 145 -3.17 5.70 -2.29
C LEU A 145 -4.69 5.58 -2.48
N PRO A 146 -5.29 4.41 -2.24
CA PRO A 146 -6.75 4.27 -2.23
C PRO A 146 -7.39 5.18 -1.17
N GLU A 147 -8.50 5.82 -1.51
CA GLU A 147 -9.23 6.72 -0.61
C GLU A 147 -9.65 6.01 0.69
N THR A 148 -10.05 4.74 0.63
CA THR A 148 -10.40 3.95 1.83
C THR A 148 -9.23 3.76 2.79
N LEU A 149 -8.03 3.54 2.25
CA LEU A 149 -6.81 3.44 3.05
C LEU A 149 -6.49 4.80 3.67
N TRP A 150 -6.70 5.88 2.92
CA TRP A 150 -6.52 7.24 3.43
C TRP A 150 -7.50 7.59 4.55
N GLU A 151 -8.78 7.20 4.42
CA GLU A 151 -9.78 7.34 5.48
C GLU A 151 -9.38 6.58 6.75
N GLU A 152 -8.90 5.34 6.61
CA GLU A 152 -8.41 4.54 7.73
C GLU A 152 -7.21 5.23 8.41
N ILE A 153 -6.21 5.67 7.64
CA ILE A 153 -5.05 6.43 8.15
C ILE A 153 -5.49 7.70 8.87
N ARG A 154 -6.40 8.50 8.28
CA ARG A 154 -6.94 9.70 8.93
C ARG A 154 -7.67 9.38 10.23
N HIS A 155 -8.41 8.28 10.28
CA HIS A 155 -9.09 7.86 11.50
C HIS A 155 -8.09 7.47 12.60
N MET A 156 -7.08 6.66 12.26
CA MET A 156 -6.04 6.26 13.22
C MET A 156 -5.21 7.46 13.70
N LEU A 157 -4.85 8.39 12.81
CA LEU A 157 -4.14 9.62 13.19
C LEU A 157 -4.90 10.47 14.21
N LYS A 158 -6.24 10.51 14.14
CA LYS A 158 -7.08 11.21 15.13
C LYS A 158 -7.09 10.52 16.49
N GLY A 159 -6.85 9.21 16.52
CA GLY A 159 -6.77 8.43 17.75
C GLY A 159 -5.43 8.55 18.47
N LEU A 160 -4.39 9.06 17.80
CA LEU A 160 -3.08 9.27 18.38
C LEU A 160 -2.96 10.65 19.05
N PRO A 161 -2.24 10.77 20.18
CA PRO A 161 -1.86 12.06 20.74
C PRO A 161 -1.10 12.91 19.71
N ALA A 162 -1.21 14.24 19.77
CA ALA A 162 -0.68 15.13 18.72
C ALA A 162 0.85 15.35 18.75
N ASP A 163 1.51 15.08 19.88
CA ASP A 163 2.91 15.47 20.13
C ASP A 163 3.79 14.30 20.63
N LEU A 164 3.56 13.10 20.10
CA LEU A 164 4.41 11.96 20.41
C LEU A 164 5.80 12.18 19.84
N THR A 165 6.80 11.89 20.67
CA THR A 165 8.15 11.69 20.18
C THR A 165 8.19 10.47 19.25
N GLN A 166 9.23 10.40 18.43
CA GLN A 166 9.43 9.28 17.53
C GLN A 166 9.43 7.93 18.24
N ASP A 167 10.15 7.82 19.35
CA ASP A 167 10.22 6.59 20.15
C ASP A 167 8.86 6.24 20.76
N ALA A 168 8.13 7.24 21.28
CA ALA A 168 6.80 7.04 21.86
C ALA A 168 5.78 6.56 20.80
N LEU A 169 5.87 7.10 19.57
CA LEU A 169 5.04 6.63 18.46
C LEU A 169 5.39 5.18 18.09
N ILE A 170 6.67 4.84 17.97
CA ILE A 170 7.12 3.48 17.66
C ILE A 170 6.60 2.50 18.72
N GLU A 171 6.77 2.81 20.00
CA GLU A 171 6.23 2.00 21.10
C GLU A 171 4.71 1.82 21.02
N THR A 172 3.98 2.88 20.69
CA THR A 172 2.52 2.83 20.55
C THR A 172 2.12 1.90 19.41
N LEU A 173 2.76 2.04 18.25
CA LEU A 173 2.48 1.24 17.07
C LEU A 173 2.86 -0.24 17.26
N ILE A 174 3.81 -0.56 18.13
CA ILE A 174 4.21 -1.95 18.40
C ILE A 174 3.26 -2.67 19.37
N LYS A 175 2.61 -1.93 20.28
CA LYS A 175 1.78 -2.50 21.36
C LYS A 175 0.38 -2.93 20.89
N ASP A 176 -0.18 -2.23 19.92
CA ASP A 176 -1.49 -2.52 19.30
C ASP A 176 -1.42 -3.63 18.23
#